data_AF-F4GSP9-F1
#
_entry.id   AF-F4GSP9-F1
#
_cell.length_a   1.000
_cell.length_b   1.000
_cell.length_c   1.000
_cell.angle_alpha   90.00
_cell.angle_beta   90.00
_cell.angle_gamma   90.00
#
_symmetry.space_group_name_H-M   'P 1'
#
loop_
_entity.id
_entity.type
_entity.pdbx_description
1 polymer ?
#
loop_
_entity_poly.entity_id
_entity_poly.type
_entity_poly.pdbx_seq_one_letter_code
_entity_poly.pdbx_strand_id
1 'polypeptide(L)'
;MPNGRLPAPPHDKTGHTWHHPDAMLVDMVKNGLVPGKTAPPGYVSDMPAYGAVLSDEEIIAAIAYIKSNWPPKVLEAQKEVTLQRQN
;
A
#
# COMPACT_ATOMS: atom_id res chain seq x y z
N MET A 1 -3.29 14.89 -14.82
CA MET A 1 -3.16 15.95 -13.81
C MET A 1 -2.08 16.93 -14.25
N PRO A 2 -2.11 18.22 -13.83
CA PRO A 2 -1.24 19.29 -14.36
C PRO A 2 0.27 19.03 -14.23
N ASN A 3 0.68 18.14 -13.33
CA ASN A 3 2.08 17.82 -13.01
C ASN A 3 2.56 16.47 -13.61
N GLY A 4 1.74 15.78 -14.42
CA GLY A 4 2.08 14.49 -15.01
C GLY A 4 2.11 13.29 -14.04
N ARG A 5 1.78 13.50 -12.76
CA ARG A 5 1.71 12.42 -11.76
C ARG A 5 0.43 11.61 -11.88
N LEU A 6 0.51 10.35 -11.44
CA LEU A 6 -0.61 9.42 -11.43
C LEU A 6 -1.61 9.77 -10.31
N PRO A 7 -2.93 9.58 -10.53
CA PRO A 7 -3.92 9.72 -9.48
C PRO A 7 -3.72 8.65 -8.39
N ALA A 8 -4.35 8.87 -7.23
CA ALA A 8 -4.46 7.83 -6.21
C ALA A 8 -5.07 6.56 -6.83
N PRO A 9 -4.44 5.37 -6.67
CA PRO A 9 -4.93 4.15 -7.29
C PRO A 9 -6.20 3.66 -6.58
N PRO A 10 -7.08 2.90 -7.26
CA PRO A 10 -8.13 2.15 -6.59
C PRO A 10 -7.52 1.17 -5.58
N HIS A 11 -8.11 1.10 -4.39
CA HIS A 11 -7.70 0.16 -3.34
C HIS A 11 -8.60 -1.08 -3.27
N ASP A 12 -9.49 -1.27 -4.24
CA ASP A 12 -10.35 -2.46 -4.34
C ASP A 12 -9.77 -3.52 -5.30
N LYS A 13 -10.58 -4.52 -5.66
CA LYS A 13 -10.19 -5.61 -6.57
C LYS A 13 -9.78 -5.15 -7.98
N THR A 14 -10.12 -3.92 -8.38
CA THR A 14 -9.79 -3.37 -9.71
C THR A 14 -8.41 -2.70 -9.72
N GLY A 15 -7.87 -2.40 -8.53
CA GLY A 15 -6.53 -1.89 -8.35
C GLY A 15 -5.50 -2.99 -8.15
N HIS A 16 -4.34 -2.60 -7.62
CA HIS A 16 -3.18 -3.48 -7.48
C HIS A 16 -2.58 -3.46 -6.06
N THR A 17 -3.27 -2.88 -5.07
CA THR A 17 -2.79 -2.80 -3.68
C THR A 17 -2.50 -4.19 -3.11
N TRP A 18 -3.31 -5.18 -3.46
CA TRP A 18 -3.20 -6.56 -3.01
C TRP A 18 -1.98 -7.32 -3.57
N HIS A 19 -1.25 -6.76 -4.55
CA HIS A 19 0.03 -7.31 -5.00
C HIS A 19 1.18 -7.01 -4.04
N HIS A 20 0.95 -6.21 -3.00
CA HIS A 20 2.00 -5.79 -2.06
C HIS A 20 1.84 -6.50 -0.71
N PRO A 21 2.94 -6.92 -0.09
CA PRO A 21 2.92 -7.55 1.22
C PRO A 21 2.62 -6.53 2.32
N ASP A 22 2.03 -6.99 3.43
CA ASP A 22 1.58 -6.11 4.52
C ASP A 22 2.68 -5.15 5.02
N ALA A 23 3.91 -5.64 5.21
CA ALA A 23 5.03 -4.80 5.65
C ALA A 23 5.34 -3.64 4.68
N MET A 24 5.19 -3.87 3.36
CA MET A 24 5.38 -2.84 2.35
C MET A 24 4.22 -1.84 2.36
N LEU A 25 2.99 -2.31 2.53
CA LEU A 25 1.81 -1.44 2.63
C LEU A 25 1.91 -0.52 3.85
N VAL A 26 2.33 -1.05 5.00
CA VAL A 26 2.59 -0.25 6.21
C VAL A 26 3.69 0.78 5.95
N ASP A 27 4.80 0.39 5.33
CA ASP A 27 5.91 1.31 5.02
C ASP A 27 5.46 2.44 4.07
N MET A 28 4.66 2.12 3.05
CA MET A 28 4.09 3.10 2.13
C MET A 28 3.18 4.10 2.84
N VAL A 29 2.29 3.65 3.73
CA VAL A 29 1.40 4.56 4.48
C VAL A 29 2.22 5.41 5.45
N LYS A 30 3.13 4.79 6.19
CA LYS A 30 3.92 5.48 7.22
C LYS A 30 4.86 6.53 6.62
N ASN A 31 5.55 6.19 5.55
CA ASN A 31 6.64 6.99 4.99
C ASN A 31 6.35 7.61 3.61
N GLY A 32 5.17 7.37 3.05
CA GLY A 32 4.87 7.70 1.66
C GLY A 32 5.57 6.76 0.67
N LEU A 33 5.49 7.10 -0.62
CA LEU A 33 6.21 6.38 -1.68
C LEU A 33 7.64 6.92 -1.79
N VAL A 34 8.60 6.13 -1.30
CA VAL A 34 10.02 6.47 -1.25
C VAL A 34 10.74 5.82 -2.45
N PRO A 35 11.33 6.61 -3.37
CA PRO A 35 12.05 6.08 -4.54
C PRO A 35 13.19 5.14 -4.15
N GLY A 36 13.27 3.98 -4.81
CA GLY A 36 14.27 2.96 -4.53
C GLY A 36 13.97 2.08 -3.30
N LYS A 37 12.91 2.37 -2.54
CA LYS A 37 12.47 1.58 -1.37
C LYS A 37 11.09 0.98 -1.57
N THR A 38 10.06 1.83 -1.67
CA THR A 38 8.65 1.43 -1.87
C THR A 38 8.13 1.82 -3.24
N ALA A 39 8.92 2.53 -4.05
CA ALA A 39 8.63 2.85 -5.43
C ALA A 39 9.89 2.69 -6.31
N PRO A 40 9.76 2.58 -7.64
CA PRO A 40 10.91 2.59 -8.54
C PRO A 40 11.82 3.82 -8.33
N PRO A 41 13.12 3.72 -8.60
CA PRO A 41 14.01 4.88 -8.58
C PRO A 41 13.48 6.04 -9.44
N GLY A 42 13.54 7.25 -8.92
CA GLY A 42 13.05 8.46 -9.60
C GLY A 42 11.52 8.63 -9.62
N TYR A 43 10.73 7.71 -9.04
CA TYR A 43 9.27 7.85 -9.01
C TYR A 43 8.82 9.00 -8.11
N VAL A 44 8.12 9.98 -8.66
CA VAL A 44 7.67 11.15 -7.89
C VAL A 44 6.18 11.01 -7.56
N SER A 45 5.87 10.86 -6.27
CA SER A 45 4.49 10.68 -5.77
C SER A 45 3.95 11.93 -5.09
N ASP A 46 2.62 12.04 -5.03
CA ASP A 46 1.90 13.01 -4.17
C ASP A 46 1.32 12.33 -2.91
N MET A 47 1.55 11.03 -2.71
CA MET A 47 1.13 10.30 -1.51
C MET A 47 1.88 10.82 -0.27
N PRO A 48 1.20 11.42 0.72
CA PRO A 48 1.85 11.90 1.94
C PRO A 48 2.35 10.75 2.82
N ALA A 49 3.33 11.06 3.68
CA ALA A 49 3.71 10.19 4.79
C ALA A 49 2.75 10.42 5.96
N TYR A 50 2.09 9.38 6.45
CA TYR A 50 1.12 9.48 7.55
C TYR A 50 1.70 9.15 8.92
N GLY A 51 2.97 8.75 9.03
CA GLY A 51 3.58 8.34 10.30
C GLY A 51 3.72 9.43 11.37
N ALA A 52 3.49 10.70 11.02
CA ALA A 52 3.41 11.81 11.97
C ALA A 52 1.98 12.11 12.44
N VAL A 53 0.97 11.45 11.85
CA VAL A 53 -0.46 11.69 12.07
C VAL A 53 -1.17 10.45 12.60
N LEU A 54 -0.74 9.25 12.18
CA LEU A 54 -1.33 7.96 12.56
C LEU A 54 -0.32 7.12 13.35
N SER A 55 -0.80 6.39 14.37
CA SER A 55 -0.03 5.34 15.03
C SER A 55 0.16 4.11 14.12
N ASP A 56 1.07 3.21 14.48
CA ASP A 56 1.26 1.97 13.73
C ASP A 56 -0.01 1.09 13.75
N GLU A 57 -0.72 1.07 14.88
CA GLU A 57 -2.00 0.36 15.03
C GLU A 57 -3.08 0.98 14.13
N GLU A 58 -3.15 2.30 14.02
CA GLU A 58 -4.11 2.98 13.14
C GLU A 58 -3.81 2.73 11.66
N ILE A 59 -2.54 2.71 11.28
CA ILE A 59 -2.11 2.34 9.92
C ILE A 59 -2.52 0.90 9.61
N ILE A 60 -2.26 -0.04 10.52
CA ILE A 60 -2.65 -1.45 10.37
C ILE A 60 -4.17 -1.57 10.28
N ALA A 61 -4.92 -0.84 11.11
CA ALA A 61 -6.37 -0.86 11.10
C ALA A 61 -6.95 -0.32 9.77
N ALA A 62 -6.39 0.77 9.23
CA ALA A 62 -6.80 1.31 7.94
C ALA A 62 -6.53 0.33 6.80
N ILE A 63 -5.37 -0.32 6.79
CA ILE A 63 -5.04 -1.37 5.82
C ILE A 63 -6.00 -2.55 5.97
N ALA A 64 -6.30 -3.00 7.18
CA ALA A 64 -7.25 -4.09 7.43
C ALA A 64 -8.66 -3.76 6.93
N TYR A 65 -9.11 -2.51 7.12
CA TYR A 65 -10.39 -2.04 6.57
C TYR A 65 -10.40 -2.10 5.05
N ILE A 66 -9.34 -1.63 4.36
CA ILE A 66 -9.21 -1.76 2.91
C ILE A 66 -9.30 -3.24 2.48
N LYS A 67 -8.54 -4.11 3.15
CA LYS A 67 -8.50 -5.57 2.88
C LYS A 67 -9.88 -6.23 3.04
N SER A 68 -10.70 -5.76 3.97
CA SER A 68 -12.04 -6.31 4.21
C SER A 68 -13.02 -6.13 3.05
N ASN A 69 -12.75 -5.19 2.13
CA ASN A 69 -13.56 -4.97 0.94
C ASN A 69 -13.15 -5.86 -0.25
N TRP A 70 -12.10 -6.67 -0.10
CA TRP A 70 -11.61 -7.53 -1.17
C TRP A 70 -12.39 -8.86 -1.23
N PRO A 71 -12.68 -9.37 -2.45
CA PRO A 71 -13.22 -10.71 -2.61
C PRO A 71 -12.26 -11.77 -2.01
N PRO A 72 -12.77 -12.92 -1.53
CA PRO A 72 -11.94 -13.94 -0.87
C PRO A 72 -10.70 -14.36 -1.67
N LYS A 73 -10.82 -14.51 -3.00
CA LYS A 73 -9.69 -14.87 -3.87
C LYS A 73 -8.56 -13.84 -3.85
N VAL A 74 -8.89 -12.55 -3.78
CA VAL A 74 -7.91 -11.46 -3.72
C VAL A 74 -7.24 -11.41 -2.35
N LEU A 75 -8.01 -11.66 -1.29
CA LEU A 75 -7.48 -11.75 0.07
C LEU A 75 -6.46 -12.89 0.21
N GLU A 76 -6.77 -14.09 -0.33
CA GLU A 76 -5.83 -15.22 -0.30
C GLU A 76 -4.56 -14.93 -1.12
N ALA A 77 -4.69 -14.36 -2.33
CA ALA A 77 -3.52 -13.97 -3.12
C ALA A 77 -2.62 -12.96 -2.37
N GLN A 78 -3.20 -11.98 -1.69
CA GLN A 78 -2.43 -11.01 -0.92
C GLN A 78 -1.76 -11.64 0.32
N LYS A 79 -2.43 -12.61 0.95
CA LYS A 79 -1.87 -13.37 2.06
C LYS A 79 -0.65 -14.18 1.61
N GLU A 80 -0.71 -14.81 0.43
CA GLU A 80 0.43 -15.52 -0.16
C GLU A 80 1.62 -14.57 -0.40
N VAL A 81 1.38 -13.40 -1.00
CA VAL A 81 2.42 -12.38 -1.19
C VAL A 81 3.05 -11.95 0.13
N THR A 82 2.22 -11.76 1.17
CA THR A 82 2.69 -11.38 2.51
C THR A 82 3.60 -12.45 3.11
N LEU A 83 3.23 -13.73 3.01
CA LEU A 83 4.02 -14.84 3.53
C LEU A 83 5.31 -15.07 2.74
N GLN A 84 5.29 -14.91 1.42
CA GLN A 84 6.47 -15.10 0.58
C GLN A 84 7.61 -14.12 0.89
N ARG A 85 7.30 -12.91 1.36
CA ARG A 85 8.31 -11.90 1.71
C ARG A 85 8.80 -11.97 3.16
N GLN A 86 8.20 -12.86 3.97
CA GLN A 86 8.66 -13.13 5.33
C GLN A 86 9.69 -14.28 5.39
N ASN A 87 9.82 -15.03 4.29
CA ASN A 87 10.81 -16.08 4.08
C ASN A 87 12.03 -15.55 3.31
#